data_AF-A0A7Y3L3B2-F1
#
_entry.id   AF-A0A7Y3L3B2-F1
#
_cell.length_a   1.000
_cell.length_b   1.000
_cell.length_c   1.000
_cell.angle_alpha   90.00
_cell.angle_beta   90.00
_cell.angle_gamma   90.00
#
_symmetry.space_group_name_H-M   'P 1'
#
loop_
_entity.id
_entity.type
_entity.pdbx_description
1 polymer ?
#
loop_
_entity_poly.entity_id
_entity_poly.type
_entity_poly.pdbx_seq_one_letter_code
_entity_poly.pdbx_strand_id
1 'polypeptide(L)'
;MKAAAAWAAALGALGVLAADAQVPSDKTSVQRVCVYYDAGPEPSYKNGRLHAIMLENLLGHFRGIRVTLAAVSGYHVGDMSACDRAAYMGSYFGSRLPAVFLHDVAADAKPFLWASYNIRQLQNAMGVAAFAAKTGFVYDREAAIGKSLSGAGPSDFYSDFYYKGRRFKKLAFKTPGGGFIASPDICLVRNASAVVLSTASDPVNGKATPYITRKRDFFYVADNPFLFIHERDRYLILADVLFDFVGRAPAGTRRWALIRLEDIHPNYNLDLFYQAVEILKKRRVPFAVSLIPDYVAPGIPESAGVEIGRRPEFLRSRDEKSIATQRFRLGRIV
;
A
#
# COMPACT_ATOMS: atom_id res chain seq x y z
N MET A 1 -37.76 39.17 -59.67
CA MET A 1 -37.13 39.87 -58.52
C MET A 1 -37.83 39.43 -57.23
N LYS A 2 -37.01 39.12 -56.23
CA LYS A 2 -37.32 38.85 -54.81
C LYS A 2 -37.88 37.46 -54.44
N ALA A 3 -37.20 36.92 -53.43
CA ALA A 3 -37.25 35.59 -52.85
C ALA A 3 -38.49 35.33 -51.97
N ALA A 4 -38.79 34.06 -51.75
CA ALA A 4 -38.94 33.49 -50.41
C ALA A 4 -38.97 31.95 -50.52
N ALA A 5 -38.00 31.29 -49.89
CA ALA A 5 -37.97 29.85 -49.70
C ALA A 5 -38.86 29.48 -48.50
N ALA A 6 -39.77 28.54 -48.68
CA ALA A 6 -40.49 27.87 -47.61
C ALA A 6 -40.10 26.39 -47.62
N TRP A 7 -39.39 25.95 -46.58
CA TRP A 7 -39.05 24.55 -46.35
C TRP A 7 -40.25 23.85 -45.70
N ALA A 8 -40.73 22.80 -46.37
CA ALA A 8 -41.73 21.88 -45.85
C ALA A 8 -41.09 20.92 -44.82
N ALA A 9 -41.82 20.68 -43.74
CA ALA A 9 -41.48 19.73 -42.69
C ALA A 9 -41.58 18.28 -43.20
N ALA A 10 -40.54 17.48 -42.96
CA ALA A 10 -40.59 16.03 -43.07
C ALA A 10 -40.44 15.42 -41.67
N LEU A 11 -41.53 14.83 -41.17
CA LEU A 11 -41.58 13.97 -39.99
C LEU A 11 -40.88 12.64 -40.31
N GLY A 12 -39.68 12.45 -39.78
CA GLY A 12 -38.98 11.17 -39.79
C GLY A 12 -39.07 10.50 -38.42
N ALA A 13 -39.75 9.36 -38.34
CA ALA A 13 -39.83 8.52 -37.15
C ALA A 13 -38.44 7.96 -36.80
N LEU A 14 -37.89 8.37 -35.65
CA LEU A 14 -36.71 7.76 -35.05
C LEU A 14 -37.16 6.57 -34.20
N GLY A 15 -37.07 5.36 -34.77
CA GLY A 15 -37.18 4.12 -34.03
C GLY A 15 -36.01 4.01 -33.04
N VAL A 16 -36.33 3.99 -31.75
CA VAL A 16 -35.36 3.67 -30.70
C VAL A 16 -35.12 2.16 -30.75
N LEU A 17 -34.05 1.74 -31.42
CA LEU A 17 -33.46 0.43 -31.21
C LEU A 17 -32.84 0.44 -29.81
N ALA A 18 -33.59 -0.09 -28.84
CA ALA A 18 -33.04 -0.48 -27.55
C ALA A 18 -32.05 -1.62 -27.82
N ALA A 19 -30.78 -1.28 -28.02
CA ALA A 19 -29.70 -2.24 -27.89
C ALA A 19 -29.70 -2.68 -26.42
N ASP A 20 -30.19 -3.88 -26.19
CA ASP A 20 -30.09 -4.55 -24.90
C ASP A 20 -28.59 -4.73 -24.62
N ALA A 21 -28.03 -3.82 -23.83
CA ALA A 21 -26.64 -3.89 -23.41
C ALA A 21 -26.54 -5.08 -22.45
N GLN A 22 -26.28 -6.26 -23.00
CA GLN A 22 -25.84 -7.42 -22.24
C GLN A 22 -24.62 -7.00 -21.45
N VAL A 23 -24.82 -6.71 -20.16
CA VAL A 23 -23.76 -6.57 -19.17
C VAL A 23 -22.95 -7.86 -19.27
N PRO A 24 -21.67 -7.83 -19.68
CA PRO A 24 -20.87 -9.03 -19.74
C PRO A 24 -20.92 -9.68 -18.37
N SER A 25 -21.35 -10.94 -18.29
CA SER A 25 -21.25 -11.70 -17.05
C SER A 25 -19.75 -11.85 -16.77
N ASP A 26 -19.21 -10.98 -15.94
CA ASP A 26 -17.86 -11.06 -15.45
C ASP A 26 -17.81 -12.26 -14.50
N LYS A 27 -17.71 -13.47 -15.07
CA LYS A 27 -17.18 -14.62 -14.35
C LYS A 27 -15.71 -14.30 -14.10
N THR A 28 -15.44 -13.41 -13.16
CA THR A 28 -14.08 -13.07 -12.76
C THR A 28 -13.48 -14.36 -12.23
N SER A 29 -12.63 -15.00 -13.05
CA SER A 29 -11.95 -16.23 -12.65
C SER A 29 -11.22 -15.97 -11.35
N VAL A 30 -11.51 -16.77 -10.33
CA VAL A 30 -10.83 -16.66 -9.04
C VAL A 30 -9.35 -16.91 -9.25
N GLN A 31 -8.50 -15.94 -8.89
CA GLN A 31 -7.05 -16.09 -8.88
C GLN A 31 -6.59 -16.21 -7.42
N ARG A 32 -5.87 -17.28 -7.12
CA ARG A 32 -5.39 -17.62 -5.77
C ARG A 32 -3.97 -17.11 -5.59
N VAL A 33 -3.73 -16.41 -4.48
CA VAL A 33 -2.42 -15.88 -4.10
C VAL A 33 -2.03 -16.44 -2.74
N CYS A 34 -0.94 -17.19 -2.68
CA CYS A 34 -0.37 -17.68 -1.43
C CYS A 34 0.61 -16.62 -0.91
N VAL A 35 0.43 -16.15 0.32
CA VAL A 35 1.37 -15.20 0.97
C VAL A 35 2.01 -15.90 2.15
N TYR A 36 3.31 -16.16 2.01
CA TYR A 36 4.14 -16.73 3.06
C TYR A 36 4.79 -15.61 3.87
N TYR A 37 4.88 -15.80 5.18
CA TYR A 37 5.55 -14.85 6.06
C TYR A 37 6.47 -15.57 7.03
N ASP A 38 7.57 -14.91 7.38
CA ASP A 38 8.46 -15.41 8.42
C ASP A 38 7.91 -15.14 9.83
N ALA A 39 8.46 -15.90 10.77
CA ALA A 39 8.36 -15.61 12.19
C ALA A 39 9.73 -15.13 12.71
N GLY A 40 9.70 -14.42 13.83
CA GLY A 40 10.89 -14.15 14.62
C GLY A 40 11.28 -15.38 15.44
N PRO A 41 12.43 -15.35 16.13
CA PRO A 41 12.89 -16.44 16.98
C PRO A 41 11.98 -16.65 18.20
N GLU A 42 11.20 -15.62 18.57
CA GLU A 42 10.29 -15.67 19.72
C GLU A 42 8.83 -15.85 19.28
N PRO A 43 8.02 -16.64 20.02
CA PRO A 43 6.58 -16.76 19.77
C PRO A 43 5.80 -15.44 19.84
N SER A 44 6.35 -14.44 20.54
CA SER A 44 5.78 -13.10 20.71
C SER A 44 5.84 -12.25 19.43
N TYR A 45 6.72 -12.59 18.48
CA TYR A 45 6.91 -11.82 17.26
C TYR A 45 5.74 -12.03 16.29
N LYS A 46 4.85 -11.04 16.20
CA LYS A 46 3.65 -11.09 15.35
C LYS A 46 3.77 -10.33 14.04
N ASN A 47 4.86 -9.58 13.83
CA ASN A 47 4.96 -8.63 12.72
C ASN A 47 4.93 -9.31 11.34
N GLY A 48 5.48 -10.52 11.18
CA GLY A 48 5.42 -11.24 9.91
C GLY A 48 4.00 -11.48 9.43
N ARG A 49 3.14 -12.01 10.31
CA ARG A 49 1.71 -12.20 10.00
C ARG A 49 0.99 -10.88 9.80
N LEU A 50 1.31 -9.85 10.59
CA LEU A 50 0.69 -8.51 10.43
C LEU A 50 1.01 -7.91 9.06
N HIS A 51 2.27 -7.94 8.62
CA HIS A 51 2.66 -7.45 7.30
C HIS A 51 2.05 -8.26 6.17
N ALA A 52 1.88 -9.58 6.34
CA ALA A 52 1.17 -10.43 5.39
C ALA A 52 -0.32 -10.06 5.27
N ILE A 53 -0.99 -9.75 6.39
CA ILE A 53 -2.37 -9.23 6.40
C ILE A 53 -2.44 -7.87 5.69
N MET A 54 -1.43 -7.01 5.85
CA MET A 54 -1.39 -5.72 5.14
C MET A 54 -1.25 -5.91 3.62
N LEU A 55 -0.47 -6.89 3.18
CA LEU A 55 -0.40 -7.28 1.77
C LEU A 55 -1.72 -7.90 1.29
N GLU A 56 -2.36 -8.76 2.08
CA GLU A 56 -3.69 -9.31 1.80
C GLU A 56 -4.73 -8.20 1.63
N ASN A 57 -4.74 -7.18 2.50
CA ASN A 57 -5.65 -6.05 2.40
C ASN A 57 -5.45 -5.27 1.09
N LEU A 58 -4.21 -5.07 0.66
CA LEU A 58 -3.91 -4.49 -0.65
C LEU A 58 -4.41 -5.39 -1.81
N LEU A 59 -4.17 -6.70 -1.72
CA LEU A 59 -4.62 -7.66 -2.72
C LEU A 59 -6.16 -7.78 -2.76
N GLY A 60 -6.84 -7.53 -1.65
CA GLY A 60 -8.31 -7.49 -1.55
C GLY A 60 -8.96 -6.39 -2.40
N HIS A 61 -8.18 -5.39 -2.83
CA HIS A 61 -8.64 -4.39 -3.81
C HIS A 61 -9.05 -5.01 -5.15
N PHE A 62 -8.41 -6.11 -5.53
CA PHE A 62 -8.61 -6.75 -6.84
C PHE A 62 -9.74 -7.78 -6.76
N ARG A 63 -10.84 -7.54 -7.50
CA ARG A 63 -12.02 -8.42 -7.52
C ARG A 63 -11.65 -9.86 -7.88
N GLY A 64 -12.05 -10.85 -7.09
CA GLY A 64 -11.75 -12.26 -7.43
C GLY A 64 -10.31 -12.69 -7.15
N ILE A 65 -9.52 -11.90 -6.42
CA ILE A 65 -8.35 -12.42 -5.73
C ILE A 65 -8.80 -13.14 -4.46
N ARG A 66 -8.21 -14.32 -4.20
CA ARG A 66 -8.33 -15.06 -2.95
C ARG A 66 -6.95 -15.25 -2.38
N VAL A 67 -6.71 -14.72 -1.20
CA VAL A 67 -5.42 -14.81 -0.53
C VAL A 67 -5.45 -15.95 0.49
N THR A 68 -4.34 -16.68 0.60
CA THR A 68 -4.11 -17.64 1.69
C THR A 68 -2.81 -17.25 2.39
N LEU A 69 -2.90 -16.98 3.69
CA LEU A 69 -1.74 -16.66 4.51
C LEU A 69 -1.18 -17.91 5.17
N ALA A 70 0.13 -18.11 5.10
CA ALA A 70 0.80 -19.23 5.76
C ALA A 70 2.15 -18.82 6.37
N ALA A 71 2.47 -19.34 7.55
CA ALA A 71 3.81 -19.20 8.10
C ALA A 71 4.78 -20.03 7.25
N VAL A 72 5.87 -19.42 6.79
CA VAL A 72 6.85 -20.09 5.91
C VAL A 72 7.54 -21.27 6.62
N SER A 73 7.59 -21.27 7.95
CA SER A 73 8.14 -22.38 8.73
C SER A 73 7.37 -23.69 8.58
N GLY A 74 6.08 -23.62 8.23
CA GLY A 74 5.23 -24.79 7.97
C GLY A 74 5.15 -25.19 6.50
N TYR A 75 6.04 -24.66 5.65
CA TYR A 75 6.03 -24.93 4.21
C TYR A 75 6.46 -26.38 3.91
N HIS A 76 5.66 -27.08 3.11
CA HIS A 76 5.97 -28.38 2.55
C HIS A 76 6.19 -28.29 1.03
N VAL A 77 6.92 -29.26 0.48
CA VAL A 77 7.19 -29.35 -0.96
C VAL A 77 5.88 -29.28 -1.74
N GLY A 78 5.79 -28.34 -2.68
CA GLY A 78 4.66 -28.17 -3.57
C GLY A 78 3.49 -27.37 -3.00
N ASP A 79 3.55 -26.80 -1.79
CA ASP A 79 2.45 -26.00 -1.24
C ASP A 79 2.06 -24.83 -2.17
N MET A 80 3.03 -24.21 -2.85
CA MET A 80 2.77 -23.14 -3.83
C MET A 80 2.01 -23.61 -5.08
N SER A 81 1.98 -24.91 -5.35
CA SER A 81 1.29 -25.47 -6.51
C SER A 81 -0.22 -25.19 -6.47
N ALA A 82 -0.79 -25.06 -5.26
CA ALA A 82 -2.19 -24.76 -5.02
C ALA A 82 -2.60 -23.31 -5.32
N CYS A 83 -1.65 -22.42 -5.61
CA CYS A 83 -1.90 -21.01 -5.91
C CYS A 83 -1.46 -20.65 -7.33
N ASP A 84 -2.05 -19.61 -7.90
CA ASP A 84 -1.69 -19.14 -9.25
C ASP A 84 -0.50 -18.19 -9.20
N ARG A 85 -0.30 -17.54 -8.04
CA ARG A 85 0.82 -16.64 -7.72
C ARG A 85 1.20 -16.81 -6.25
N ALA A 86 2.42 -16.46 -5.89
CA ALA A 86 2.88 -16.49 -4.50
C ALA A 86 3.64 -15.22 -4.10
N ALA A 87 3.69 -14.94 -2.81
CA ALA A 87 4.51 -13.88 -2.26
C ALA A 87 5.17 -14.32 -0.96
N TYR A 88 6.31 -13.71 -0.64
CA TYR A 88 6.98 -13.86 0.64
C TYR A 88 7.23 -12.50 1.28
N MET A 89 6.83 -12.36 2.54
CA MET A 89 7.07 -11.20 3.38
C MET A 89 8.20 -11.47 4.38
N GLY A 90 9.39 -10.95 4.08
CA GLY A 90 10.58 -11.02 4.92
C GLY A 90 10.58 -9.96 6.01
N SER A 91 9.90 -10.22 7.13
CA SER A 91 9.75 -9.24 8.21
C SER A 91 10.84 -9.29 9.26
N TYR A 92 11.51 -10.44 9.43
CA TYR A 92 12.55 -10.64 10.42
C TYR A 92 13.89 -10.96 9.75
N PHE A 93 14.90 -10.13 10.04
CA PHE A 93 16.24 -10.30 9.50
C PHE A 93 16.87 -11.61 9.96
N GLY A 94 17.32 -12.43 9.01
CA GLY A 94 17.99 -13.69 9.30
C GLY A 94 17.07 -14.84 9.73
N SER A 95 15.75 -14.68 9.60
CA SER A 95 14.82 -15.79 9.85
C SER A 95 15.13 -16.94 8.89
N ARG A 96 15.32 -18.15 9.43
CA ARG A 96 15.73 -19.32 8.64
C ARG A 96 14.58 -19.82 7.78
N LEU A 97 14.76 -19.82 6.47
CA LEU A 97 13.77 -20.34 5.54
C LEU A 97 13.97 -21.85 5.31
N PRO A 98 12.90 -22.65 5.21
CA PRO A 98 13.02 -24.06 4.86
C PRO A 98 13.72 -24.23 3.50
N ALA A 99 14.62 -25.21 3.41
CA ALA A 99 15.33 -25.49 2.15
C ALA A 99 14.36 -25.88 1.03
N VAL A 100 13.28 -26.60 1.36
CA VAL A 100 12.20 -26.96 0.44
C VAL A 100 11.46 -25.74 -0.12
N PHE A 101 11.28 -24.68 0.68
CA PHE A 101 10.68 -23.43 0.22
C PHE A 101 11.60 -22.72 -0.78
N LEU A 102 12.90 -22.60 -0.45
CA LEU A 102 13.88 -21.98 -1.34
C LEU A 102 14.02 -22.74 -2.67
N HIS A 103 14.00 -24.07 -2.61
CA HIS A 103 14.03 -24.93 -3.78
C HIS A 103 12.82 -24.71 -4.69
N ASP A 104 11.60 -24.73 -4.12
CA ASP A 104 10.40 -24.52 -4.91
C ASP A 104 10.33 -23.10 -5.49
N VAL A 105 10.73 -22.08 -4.74
CA VAL A 105 10.82 -20.71 -5.27
C VAL A 105 11.82 -20.65 -6.43
N ALA A 106 12.97 -21.33 -6.32
CA ALA A 106 13.97 -21.39 -7.38
C ALA A 106 13.43 -22.09 -8.65
N ALA A 107 12.71 -23.19 -8.49
CA ALA A 107 12.20 -24.02 -9.58
C ALA A 107 10.91 -23.49 -10.24
N ASP A 108 10.01 -22.86 -9.46
CA ASP A 108 8.70 -22.43 -9.95
C ASP A 108 8.83 -21.23 -10.92
N ALA A 109 8.04 -21.28 -11.98
CA ALA A 109 7.91 -20.24 -12.99
C ALA A 109 6.71 -19.33 -12.76
N LYS A 110 5.83 -19.65 -11.80
CA LYS A 110 4.68 -18.82 -11.44
C LYS A 110 5.12 -17.45 -10.94
N PRO A 111 4.24 -16.43 -11.08
CA PRO A 111 4.52 -15.11 -10.54
C PRO A 111 4.79 -15.13 -9.04
N PHE A 112 5.92 -14.54 -8.67
CA PHE A 112 6.42 -14.53 -7.30
C PHE A 112 6.81 -13.11 -6.88
N LEU A 113 6.33 -12.65 -5.72
CA LEU A 113 6.75 -11.38 -5.11
C LEU A 113 7.54 -11.65 -3.83
N TRP A 114 8.79 -11.22 -3.78
CA TRP A 114 9.60 -11.26 -2.56
C TRP A 114 9.79 -9.86 -2.00
N ALA A 115 9.42 -9.63 -0.74
CA ALA A 115 9.62 -8.34 -0.08
C ALA A 115 10.60 -8.44 1.09
N SER A 116 11.52 -7.48 1.15
CA SER A 116 12.45 -7.25 2.25
C SER A 116 13.45 -8.41 2.45
N TYR A 117 13.60 -8.88 3.69
CA TYR A 117 14.74 -9.68 4.14
C TYR A 117 14.83 -11.08 3.52
N ASN A 118 15.93 -11.75 3.85
CA ASN A 118 16.16 -13.19 3.62
C ASN A 118 16.34 -13.60 2.15
N ILE A 119 16.27 -12.67 1.18
CA ILE A 119 16.54 -12.95 -0.24
C ILE A 119 17.94 -13.53 -0.49
N ARG A 120 18.91 -13.18 0.36
CA ARG A 120 20.26 -13.75 0.35
C ARG A 120 20.26 -15.27 0.48
N GLN A 121 19.32 -15.85 1.23
CA GLN A 121 19.21 -17.31 1.39
C GLN A 121 18.85 -17.98 0.06
N LEU A 122 17.98 -17.37 -0.74
CA LEU A 122 17.68 -17.84 -2.10
C LEU A 122 18.91 -17.71 -3.02
N GLN A 123 19.64 -16.60 -2.96
CA GLN A 123 20.90 -16.45 -3.72
C GLN A 123 21.93 -17.52 -3.34
N ASN A 124 22.09 -17.80 -2.05
CA ASN A 124 23.03 -18.83 -1.58
C ASN A 124 22.60 -20.23 -2.04
N ALA A 125 21.31 -20.54 -1.99
CA ALA A 125 20.79 -21.86 -2.41
C ALA A 125 20.94 -22.09 -3.92
N MET A 126 20.78 -21.05 -4.74
CA MET A 126 20.88 -21.15 -6.21
C MET A 126 22.31 -20.98 -6.72
N GLY A 127 23.17 -20.29 -5.97
CA GLY A 127 24.40 -19.69 -6.48
C GLY A 127 24.13 -18.38 -7.25
N VAL A 128 25.12 -17.49 -7.25
CA VAL A 128 24.98 -16.11 -7.76
C VAL A 128 24.52 -16.05 -9.22
N ALA A 129 25.07 -16.90 -10.09
CA ALA A 129 24.75 -16.88 -11.52
C ALA A 129 23.30 -17.29 -11.80
N ALA A 130 22.83 -18.40 -11.22
CA ALA A 130 21.46 -18.87 -11.38
C ALA A 130 20.45 -17.92 -10.73
N PHE A 131 20.80 -17.36 -9.56
CA PHE A 131 19.99 -16.33 -8.91
C PHE A 131 19.82 -15.11 -9.83
N ALA A 132 20.91 -14.55 -10.35
CA ALA A 132 20.86 -13.39 -11.24
C ALA A 132 20.11 -13.66 -12.54
N ALA A 133 20.19 -14.88 -13.08
CA ALA A 133 19.41 -15.28 -14.25
C ALA A 133 17.89 -15.29 -13.98
N LYS A 134 17.48 -15.72 -12.78
CA LYS A 134 16.08 -15.78 -12.36
C LYS A 134 15.51 -14.42 -11.95
N THR A 135 16.21 -13.70 -11.07
CA THR A 135 15.70 -12.47 -10.45
C THR A 135 16.13 -11.20 -11.18
N GLY A 136 17.15 -11.30 -12.03
CA GLY A 136 17.72 -10.17 -12.76
C GLY A 136 18.56 -9.23 -11.91
N PHE A 137 18.91 -9.57 -10.66
CA PHE A 137 19.80 -8.80 -9.81
C PHE A 137 20.70 -9.71 -8.98
N VAL A 138 21.70 -9.13 -8.33
CA VAL A 138 22.55 -9.78 -7.32
C VAL A 138 22.34 -9.06 -6.00
N TYR A 139 22.08 -9.81 -4.94
CA TYR A 139 22.06 -9.27 -3.58
C TYR A 139 23.50 -8.90 -3.17
N ASP A 140 23.65 -7.72 -2.56
CA ASP A 140 24.94 -7.20 -2.07
C ASP A 140 25.04 -7.32 -0.55
N ARG A 141 24.24 -6.53 0.18
CA ARG A 141 24.20 -6.50 1.65
C ARG A 141 22.93 -5.84 2.16
N GLU A 142 22.63 -5.96 3.44
CA GLU A 142 21.72 -5.05 4.12
C GLU A 142 22.40 -3.70 4.44
N ALA A 143 21.69 -2.61 4.20
CA ALA A 143 22.00 -1.30 4.74
C ALA A 143 21.03 -1.01 5.89
N ALA A 144 21.58 -0.47 6.97
CA ALA A 144 20.86 0.05 8.12
C ALA A 144 21.70 1.14 8.78
N ILE A 145 21.06 2.11 9.45
CA ILE A 145 21.77 3.07 10.29
C ILE A 145 22.25 2.32 11.54
N GLY A 146 23.53 2.42 11.89
CA GLY A 146 24.02 2.03 13.21
C GLY A 146 23.28 2.79 14.33
N LYS A 147 23.23 2.24 15.54
CA LYS A 147 22.48 2.81 16.70
C LYS A 147 22.98 4.18 17.22
N SER A 148 23.97 4.82 16.58
CA SER A 148 24.59 6.08 17.03
C SER A 148 24.62 7.14 15.92
N LEU A 149 24.12 8.33 16.23
CA LEU A 149 24.24 9.56 15.45
C LEU A 149 25.48 10.37 15.85
N SER A 150 26.60 9.72 16.18
CA SER A 150 27.86 10.43 16.41
C SER A 150 28.51 10.87 15.10
N GLY A 151 27.80 11.70 14.31
CA GLY A 151 28.30 12.64 13.28
C GLY A 151 29.33 12.21 12.23
N ALA A 152 29.81 10.98 12.25
CA ALA A 152 30.96 10.49 11.50
C ALA A 152 30.75 8.99 11.21
N GLY A 153 29.84 8.71 10.29
CA GLY A 153 29.61 7.39 9.72
C GLY A 153 28.82 7.54 8.42
N PRO A 154 29.03 6.68 7.41
CA PRO A 154 28.31 6.79 6.14
C PRO A 154 26.81 6.75 6.41
N SER A 155 26.07 7.74 5.90
CA SER A 155 24.62 7.65 5.83
C SER A 155 24.29 6.41 5.01
N ASP A 156 23.64 5.44 5.63
CA ASP A 156 23.09 4.24 4.98
C ASP A 156 21.56 4.29 5.14
N PHE A 157 20.98 5.50 5.01
CA PHE A 157 19.55 5.74 5.17
C PHE A 157 18.90 6.14 3.86
N TYR A 158 18.55 5.12 3.09
CA TYR A 158 17.84 5.26 1.82
C TYR A 158 16.38 5.63 2.10
N SER A 159 16.09 6.92 2.01
CA SER A 159 14.82 7.49 2.43
C SER A 159 14.06 8.20 1.32
N ASP A 160 14.68 8.43 0.17
CA ASP A 160 14.02 8.96 -1.03
C ASP A 160 13.82 7.82 -2.04
N PHE A 161 12.58 7.67 -2.52
CA PHE A 161 12.19 6.63 -3.47
C PHE A 161 11.60 7.27 -4.72
N TYR A 162 12.08 6.86 -5.90
CA TYR A 162 11.69 7.44 -7.18
C TYR A 162 10.91 6.43 -8.01
N TYR A 163 9.68 6.81 -8.36
CA TYR A 163 8.76 5.96 -9.12
C TYR A 163 7.89 6.82 -10.05
N LYS A 164 7.87 6.49 -11.35
CA LYS A 164 7.07 7.18 -12.39
C LYS A 164 7.17 8.73 -12.32
N GLY A 165 8.40 9.25 -12.17
CA GLY A 165 8.68 10.68 -12.09
C GLY A 165 8.26 11.38 -10.79
N ARG A 166 7.85 10.61 -9.77
CA ARG A 166 7.48 11.11 -8.44
C ARG A 166 8.48 10.64 -7.40
N ARG A 167 8.62 11.45 -6.34
CA ARG A 167 9.44 11.14 -5.17
C ARG A 167 8.55 10.86 -3.96
N PHE A 168 8.76 9.68 -3.39
CA PHE A 168 8.17 9.18 -2.15
C PHE A 168 9.24 9.20 -1.06
N LYS A 169 8.83 9.30 0.19
CA LYS A 169 9.74 9.38 1.33
C LYS A 169 9.48 8.26 2.31
N LYS A 170 10.52 7.76 2.96
CA LYS A 170 10.39 6.96 4.18
C LYS A 170 10.43 7.89 5.40
N LEU A 171 9.53 7.65 6.35
CA LEU A 171 9.38 8.50 7.53
C LEU A 171 10.50 8.27 8.55
N ALA A 172 10.81 9.34 9.27
CA ALA A 172 12.03 9.50 10.04
C ALA A 172 11.83 10.59 11.09
N PHE A 173 11.85 10.24 12.38
CA PHE A 173 11.74 11.21 13.48
C PHE A 173 13.02 11.28 14.29
N LYS A 174 13.45 12.50 14.61
CA LYS A 174 14.49 12.71 15.63
C LYS A 174 13.83 12.73 17.00
N THR A 175 14.43 12.03 17.95
CA THR A 175 14.03 12.11 19.36
C THR A 175 14.76 13.27 20.04
N PRO A 176 14.20 13.86 21.11
CA PRO A 176 14.86 14.92 21.87
C PRO A 176 16.26 14.53 22.41
N GLY A 177 16.49 13.24 22.68
CA GLY A 177 17.78 12.70 23.12
C GLY A 177 18.79 12.42 22.01
N GLY A 178 18.55 12.91 20.78
CA GLY A 178 19.47 12.71 19.66
C GLY A 178 19.40 11.32 19.01
N GLY A 179 18.50 10.44 19.45
CA GLY A 179 18.16 9.18 18.79
C GLY A 179 17.21 9.36 17.60
N PHE A 180 16.90 8.26 16.92
CA PHE A 180 16.10 8.25 15.71
C PHE A 180 15.02 7.16 15.75
N ILE A 181 13.82 7.48 15.26
CA ILE A 181 12.71 6.54 15.08
C ILE A 181 12.42 6.44 13.58
N ALA A 182 12.78 5.29 12.99
CA ALA A 182 12.47 4.94 11.61
C ALA A 182 12.65 3.42 11.38
N SER A 183 12.38 2.97 10.16
CA SER A 183 12.79 1.65 9.65
C SER A 183 13.93 1.84 8.65
N PRO A 184 15.19 1.97 9.10
CA PRO A 184 16.32 2.30 8.23
C PRO A 184 16.69 1.19 7.24
N ASP A 185 16.22 -0.02 7.50
CA ASP A 185 16.63 -1.21 6.78
C ASP A 185 16.21 -1.20 5.30
N ILE A 186 17.13 -1.65 4.47
CA ILE A 186 16.95 -1.92 3.04
C ILE A 186 18.01 -2.93 2.57
N CYS A 187 17.63 -3.88 1.74
CA CYS A 187 18.56 -4.79 1.09
C CYS A 187 19.12 -4.13 -0.18
N LEU A 188 20.40 -3.78 -0.17
CA LEU A 188 21.08 -3.25 -1.35
C LEU A 188 21.27 -4.37 -2.38
N VAL A 189 20.91 -4.06 -3.62
CA VAL A 189 21.05 -4.97 -4.76
C VAL A 189 21.75 -4.28 -5.93
N ARG A 190 22.44 -5.09 -6.74
CA ARG A 190 23.01 -4.64 -8.01
C ARG A 190 22.18 -5.21 -9.15
N ASN A 191 21.66 -4.33 -10.00
CA ASN A 191 20.91 -4.78 -11.17
C ASN A 191 21.85 -5.54 -12.13
N ALA A 192 21.37 -6.66 -12.67
CA ALA A 192 22.06 -7.40 -13.72
C ALA A 192 21.28 -7.34 -15.03
N SER A 193 19.99 -7.65 -14.98
CA SER A 193 19.12 -7.68 -16.16
C SER A 193 17.62 -7.55 -15.84
N ALA A 194 17.27 -7.11 -14.63
CA ALA A 194 15.88 -6.82 -14.26
C ALA A 194 15.46 -5.45 -14.79
N VAL A 195 14.15 -5.29 -14.98
CA VAL A 195 13.53 -3.98 -15.12
C VAL A 195 13.49 -3.34 -13.73
N VAL A 196 14.11 -2.17 -13.58
CA VAL A 196 14.03 -1.39 -12.33
C VAL A 196 12.78 -0.54 -12.39
N LEU A 197 11.75 -0.91 -11.61
CA LEU A 197 10.49 -0.20 -11.53
C LEU A 197 10.59 1.05 -10.66
N SER A 198 11.38 0.97 -9.58
CA SER A 198 11.63 2.06 -8.64
C SER A 198 13.08 2.04 -8.17
N THR A 199 13.62 3.21 -7.81
CA THR A 199 14.97 3.36 -7.25
C THR A 199 14.89 4.00 -5.86
N ALA A 200 15.69 3.53 -4.90
CA ALA A 200 15.87 4.19 -3.61
C ALA A 200 17.22 4.94 -3.61
N SER A 201 17.29 6.08 -2.92
CA SER A 201 18.53 6.82 -2.72
C SER A 201 18.71 7.28 -1.29
N ASP A 202 19.95 7.30 -0.85
CA ASP A 202 20.38 8.03 0.32
C ASP A 202 20.54 9.53 -0.05
N PRO A 203 19.76 10.44 0.56
CA PRO A 203 19.77 11.85 0.20
C PRO A 203 21.02 12.60 0.72
N VAL A 204 21.83 12.00 1.59
CA VAL A 204 23.03 12.62 2.16
C VAL A 204 24.24 12.37 1.26
N ASN A 205 24.42 11.14 0.78
CA ASN A 205 25.58 10.78 -0.05
C ASN A 205 25.25 10.49 -1.52
N GLY A 206 23.98 10.49 -1.91
CA GLY A 206 23.52 10.28 -3.29
C GLY A 206 23.63 8.84 -3.79
N LYS A 207 24.06 7.88 -2.96
CA LYS A 207 24.08 6.45 -3.32
C LYS A 207 22.66 5.99 -3.62
N ALA A 208 22.54 5.10 -4.60
CA ALA A 208 21.26 4.57 -5.04
C ALA A 208 21.30 3.05 -5.22
N THR A 209 20.15 2.41 -5.07
CA THR A 209 19.95 0.98 -5.34
C THR A 209 18.57 0.76 -5.98
N PRO A 210 18.40 -0.23 -6.86
CA PRO A 210 17.07 -0.65 -7.29
C PRO A 210 16.19 -0.97 -6.08
N TYR A 211 15.04 -0.31 -5.98
CA TYR A 211 14.08 -0.51 -4.89
C TYR A 211 13.09 -1.62 -5.23
N ILE A 212 12.43 -1.50 -6.38
CA ILE A 212 11.55 -2.55 -6.90
C ILE A 212 12.08 -3.00 -8.25
N THR A 213 12.31 -4.29 -8.39
CA THR A 213 12.76 -4.91 -9.64
C THR A 213 11.75 -5.95 -10.12
N ARG A 214 11.73 -6.15 -11.44
CA ARG A 214 10.96 -7.21 -12.08
C ARG A 214 11.81 -7.92 -13.13
N LYS A 215 11.90 -9.23 -13.04
CA LYS A 215 12.43 -10.10 -14.10
C LYS A 215 11.38 -11.13 -14.47
N ARG A 216 10.78 -10.97 -15.65
CA ARG A 216 9.59 -11.74 -16.05
C ARG A 216 8.53 -11.66 -14.94
N ASP A 217 8.18 -12.78 -14.33
CA ASP A 217 7.17 -12.88 -13.29
C ASP A 217 7.74 -12.84 -11.85
N PHE A 218 9.04 -12.61 -11.68
CA PHE A 218 9.66 -12.42 -10.36
C PHE A 218 9.77 -10.93 -10.01
N PHE A 219 9.09 -10.53 -8.95
CA PHE A 219 9.10 -9.19 -8.38
C PHE A 219 9.89 -9.19 -7.07
N TYR A 220 10.68 -8.16 -6.86
CA TYR A 220 11.41 -7.97 -5.61
C TYR A 220 11.25 -6.54 -5.10
N VAL A 221 10.97 -6.40 -3.81
CA VAL A 221 10.89 -5.12 -3.09
C VAL A 221 12.00 -5.12 -2.05
N ALA A 222 12.94 -4.18 -2.14
CA ALA A 222 14.18 -4.19 -1.38
C ALA A 222 14.02 -3.89 0.12
N ASP A 223 12.84 -3.46 0.57
CA ASP A 223 12.55 -3.26 1.99
C ASP A 223 11.12 -3.69 2.34
N ASN A 224 10.75 -3.52 3.61
CA ASN A 224 9.37 -3.69 4.04
C ASN A 224 8.60 -2.36 3.92
N PRO A 225 7.67 -2.23 2.94
CA PRO A 225 6.92 -1.00 2.72
C PRO A 225 5.81 -0.77 3.76
N PHE A 226 5.59 -1.70 4.68
CA PHE A 226 4.53 -1.60 5.69
C PHE A 226 4.99 -0.95 7.00
N LEU A 227 6.28 -0.60 7.10
CA LEU A 227 6.84 0.07 8.26
C LEU A 227 6.85 1.59 8.07
N PHE A 228 6.28 2.30 9.06
CA PHE A 228 6.19 3.77 9.14
C PHE A 228 5.48 4.41 7.93
N ILE A 229 4.31 3.87 7.57
CA ILE A 229 3.49 4.36 6.45
C ILE A 229 2.99 5.80 6.74
N HIS A 230 2.99 6.62 5.70
CA HIS A 230 2.35 7.95 5.63
C HIS A 230 1.82 8.20 4.21
N GLU A 231 1.20 9.35 3.99
CA GLU A 231 0.43 9.69 2.79
C GLU A 231 1.29 9.82 1.52
N ARG A 232 2.62 9.90 1.66
CA ARG A 232 3.58 9.96 0.54
C ARG A 232 4.64 8.86 0.63
N ASP A 233 4.29 7.76 1.26
CA ASP A 233 5.20 6.66 1.52
C ASP A 233 5.39 5.74 0.30
N ARG A 234 6.51 5.01 0.29
CA ARG A 234 6.82 3.96 -0.69
C ARG A 234 5.78 2.84 -0.72
N TYR A 235 4.97 2.67 0.33
CA TYR A 235 3.75 1.85 0.32
C TYR A 235 2.87 2.06 -0.93
N LEU A 236 2.73 3.30 -1.40
CA LEU A 236 1.94 3.62 -2.59
C LEU A 236 2.57 3.08 -3.88
N ILE A 237 3.89 2.91 -3.91
CA ILE A 237 4.61 2.29 -5.03
C ILE A 237 4.25 0.80 -5.09
N LEU A 238 4.28 0.10 -3.95
CA LEU A 238 3.86 -1.31 -3.89
C LEU A 238 2.40 -1.46 -4.35
N ALA A 239 1.49 -0.61 -3.87
CA ALA A 239 0.08 -0.65 -4.26
C ALA A 239 -0.13 -0.57 -5.78
N ASP A 240 0.65 0.28 -6.48
CA ASP A 240 0.60 0.38 -7.95
C ASP A 240 1.25 -0.82 -8.65
N VAL A 241 2.40 -1.31 -8.15
CA VAL A 241 3.09 -2.49 -8.68
C VAL A 241 2.25 -3.76 -8.57
N LEU A 242 1.34 -3.84 -7.59
CA LEU A 242 0.48 -5.01 -7.43
C LEU A 242 -0.43 -5.25 -8.64
N PHE A 243 -0.79 -4.22 -9.43
CA PHE A 243 -1.52 -4.39 -10.69
C PHE A 243 -0.75 -5.31 -11.66
N ASP A 244 0.54 -5.05 -11.84
CA ASP A 244 1.41 -5.90 -12.66
C ASP A 244 1.56 -7.29 -12.03
N PHE A 245 1.73 -7.36 -10.71
CA PHE A 245 1.89 -8.63 -10.00
C PHE A 245 0.65 -9.52 -10.10
N VAL A 246 -0.57 -9.00 -10.15
CA VAL A 246 -1.79 -9.82 -10.34
C VAL A 246 -2.20 -9.95 -11.81
N GLY A 247 -1.51 -9.23 -12.71
CA GLY A 247 -1.80 -9.21 -14.14
C GLY A 247 -3.10 -8.50 -14.49
N ARG A 248 -3.40 -7.38 -13.80
CA ARG A 248 -4.63 -6.60 -14.00
C ARG A 248 -4.29 -5.16 -14.30
N ALA A 249 -5.14 -4.50 -15.08
CA ALA A 249 -5.08 -3.06 -15.28
C ALA A 249 -6.04 -2.34 -14.30
N PRO A 250 -5.79 -1.06 -13.98
CA PRO A 250 -6.78 -0.22 -13.32
C PRO A 250 -8.10 -0.23 -14.08
N ALA A 251 -9.23 -0.30 -13.37
CA ALA A 251 -10.57 -0.38 -13.96
C ALA A 251 -11.01 0.88 -14.73
N GLY A 252 -10.16 1.91 -14.80
CA GLY A 252 -10.39 3.13 -15.55
C GLY A 252 -9.31 4.18 -15.32
N THR A 253 -9.44 5.31 -15.98
CA THR A 253 -8.52 6.46 -15.86
C THR A 253 -8.91 7.43 -14.73
N ARG A 254 -10.16 7.36 -14.27
CA ARG A 254 -10.69 8.21 -13.21
C ARG A 254 -10.15 7.76 -11.86
N ARG A 255 -9.56 8.71 -11.12
CA ARG A 255 -8.97 8.46 -9.80
C ARG A 255 -9.88 9.03 -8.74
N TRP A 256 -10.40 8.17 -7.88
CA TRP A 256 -11.21 8.56 -6.74
C TRP A 256 -10.34 8.56 -5.49
N ALA A 257 -10.45 9.62 -4.70
CA ALA A 257 -9.85 9.69 -3.38
C ALA A 257 -10.90 10.28 -2.43
N LEU A 258 -10.99 9.73 -1.22
CA LEU A 258 -11.81 10.26 -0.15
C LEU A 258 -10.89 10.59 1.02
N ILE A 259 -10.92 11.83 1.48
CA ILE A 259 -10.32 12.19 2.75
C ILE A 259 -11.37 11.89 3.82
N ARG A 260 -10.98 11.12 4.83
CA ARG A 260 -11.78 10.88 6.02
C ARG A 260 -11.09 11.51 7.22
N LEU A 261 -11.81 12.36 7.93
CA LEU A 261 -11.40 12.85 9.24
C LEU A 261 -11.92 11.83 10.26
N GLU A 262 -11.03 10.94 10.69
CA GLU A 262 -11.35 9.83 11.60
C GLU A 262 -11.21 10.22 13.08
N ASP A 263 -11.77 9.37 13.94
CA ASP A 263 -11.66 9.44 15.40
C ASP A 263 -12.06 10.80 16.00
N ILE A 264 -13.02 11.50 15.37
CA ILE A 264 -13.56 12.74 15.91
C ILE A 264 -14.50 12.39 17.06
N HIS A 265 -14.02 12.60 18.28
CA HIS A 265 -14.69 12.24 19.52
C HIS A 265 -14.85 13.45 20.46
N PRO A 266 -15.62 13.36 21.56
CA PRO A 266 -15.95 14.51 22.42
C PRO A 266 -14.75 15.16 23.10
N ASN A 267 -13.64 14.43 23.28
CA ASN A 267 -12.37 14.95 23.78
C ASN A 267 -11.39 15.42 22.68
N TYR A 268 -11.82 15.45 21.42
CA TYR A 268 -10.95 15.84 20.32
C TYR A 268 -10.74 17.36 20.34
N ASN A 269 -9.55 17.83 19.96
CA ASN A 269 -9.28 19.26 19.87
C ASN A 269 -10.05 19.86 18.69
N LEU A 270 -11.16 20.55 18.99
CA LEU A 270 -12.04 21.14 17.99
C LEU A 270 -11.36 22.22 17.14
N ASP A 271 -10.39 22.96 17.67
CA ASP A 271 -9.68 23.97 16.88
C ASP A 271 -8.86 23.32 15.76
N LEU A 272 -8.25 22.16 16.02
CA LEU A 272 -7.54 21.39 14.99
C LEU A 272 -8.52 20.82 13.95
N PHE A 273 -9.68 20.32 14.40
CA PHE A 273 -10.72 19.84 13.50
C PHE A 273 -11.23 20.94 12.56
N TYR A 274 -11.59 22.10 13.10
CA TYR A 274 -12.07 23.22 12.29
C TYR A 274 -10.99 23.75 11.34
N GLN A 275 -9.72 23.82 11.78
CA GLN A 275 -8.62 24.18 10.88
C GLN A 275 -8.49 23.19 9.71
N ALA A 276 -8.57 21.89 9.96
CA ALA A 276 -8.52 20.88 8.90
C ALA A 276 -9.70 21.03 7.93
N VAL A 277 -10.92 21.17 8.44
CA VAL A 277 -12.14 21.38 7.65
C VAL A 277 -12.04 22.64 6.78
N GLU A 278 -11.58 23.76 7.33
CA GLU A 278 -11.45 25.02 6.58
C GLU A 278 -10.39 24.92 5.48
N ILE A 279 -9.27 24.23 5.73
CA ILE A 279 -8.27 23.94 4.68
C ILE A 279 -8.90 23.12 3.56
N LEU A 280 -9.64 22.05 3.89
CA LEU A 280 -10.25 21.15 2.90
C LEU A 280 -11.32 21.87 2.08
N LYS A 281 -12.18 22.68 2.73
CA LYS A 281 -13.17 23.53 2.05
C LYS A 281 -12.50 24.55 1.13
N LYS A 282 -11.49 25.28 1.62
CA LYS A 282 -10.76 26.29 0.83
C LYS A 282 -10.09 25.67 -0.40
N ARG A 283 -9.57 24.44 -0.27
CA ARG A 283 -8.99 23.67 -1.38
C ARG A 283 -10.01 22.95 -2.24
N ARG A 284 -11.31 23.03 -1.90
CA ARG A 284 -12.44 22.35 -2.57
C ARG A 284 -12.23 20.84 -2.65
N VAL A 285 -11.65 20.25 -1.62
CA VAL A 285 -11.43 18.81 -1.53
C VAL A 285 -12.61 18.18 -0.80
N PRO A 286 -13.35 17.23 -1.42
CA PRO A 286 -14.39 16.49 -0.73
C PRO A 286 -13.83 15.66 0.42
N PHE A 287 -14.54 15.64 1.55
CA PHE A 287 -14.16 14.86 2.72
C PHE A 287 -15.39 14.29 3.44
N ALA A 288 -15.16 13.24 4.23
CA ALA A 288 -16.11 12.69 5.18
C ALA A 288 -15.57 12.87 6.61
N VAL A 289 -16.47 12.88 7.58
CA VAL A 289 -16.13 12.95 9.00
C VAL A 289 -16.70 11.72 9.68
N SER A 290 -15.87 10.99 10.42
CA SER A 290 -16.30 9.87 11.25
C SER A 290 -16.36 10.33 12.69
N LEU A 291 -17.56 10.31 13.27
CA LEU A 291 -17.83 10.73 14.64
C LEU A 291 -17.90 9.52 15.56
N ILE A 292 -17.26 9.61 16.71
CA ILE A 292 -17.41 8.68 17.82
C ILE A 292 -18.32 9.39 18.84
N PRO A 293 -19.60 9.02 18.96
CA PRO A 293 -20.55 9.75 19.81
C PRO A 293 -20.20 9.69 21.29
N ASP A 294 -19.74 8.52 21.74
CA ASP A 294 -19.40 8.25 23.13
C ASP A 294 -17.96 7.75 23.20
N TYR A 295 -17.11 8.52 23.89
CA TYR A 295 -15.70 8.18 24.01
C TYR A 295 -15.38 7.71 25.41
N VAL A 296 -14.89 6.47 25.48
CA VAL A 296 -14.27 5.89 26.67
C VAL A 296 -12.81 5.65 26.34
N ALA A 297 -11.90 6.27 27.11
CA ALA A 297 -10.47 6.09 26.88
C ALA A 297 -10.06 4.63 27.19
N PRO A 298 -9.19 4.01 26.37
CA PRO A 298 -8.69 2.67 26.65
C PRO A 298 -8.06 2.58 28.05
N GLY A 299 -8.47 1.61 28.85
CA GLY A 299 -7.97 1.40 30.22
C GLY A 299 -8.62 2.28 31.29
N ILE A 300 -9.64 3.07 30.96
CA ILE A 300 -10.44 3.84 31.92
C ILE A 300 -11.84 3.21 32.05
N PRO A 301 -12.43 3.16 33.25
CA PRO A 301 -13.81 2.67 33.44
C PRO A 301 -14.83 3.40 32.55
N GLU A 302 -15.82 2.65 32.06
CA GLU A 302 -16.88 3.13 31.17
C GLU A 302 -17.67 4.32 31.77
N SER A 303 -17.75 4.39 33.09
CA SER A 303 -18.38 5.49 33.85
C SER A 303 -17.68 6.85 33.71
N ALA A 304 -16.46 6.89 33.17
CA ALA A 304 -15.73 8.13 32.88
C ALA A 304 -15.78 8.52 31.40
N GLY A 305 -16.65 7.88 30.62
CA GLY A 305 -16.91 8.23 29.23
C GLY A 305 -17.41 9.67 29.09
N VAL A 306 -17.10 10.29 27.94
CA VAL A 306 -17.61 11.61 27.58
C VAL A 306 -18.48 11.45 26.35
N GLU A 307 -19.74 11.88 26.47
CA GLU A 307 -20.73 11.87 25.39
C GLU A 307 -20.69 13.20 24.62
N ILE A 308 -20.84 13.13 23.30
CA ILE A 308 -20.84 14.33 22.44
C ILE A 308 -22.01 15.28 22.78
N GLY A 309 -23.13 14.73 23.27
CA GLY A 309 -24.30 15.48 23.71
C GLY A 309 -24.02 16.39 24.92
N ARG A 310 -22.98 16.11 25.70
CA ARG A 310 -22.56 16.91 26.86
C ARG A 310 -21.52 17.97 26.52
N ARG A 311 -21.14 18.09 25.24
CA ARG A 311 -20.17 19.06 24.72
C ARG A 311 -20.89 20.09 23.83
N PRO A 312 -21.41 21.19 24.40
CA PRO A 312 -22.17 22.18 23.63
C PRO A 312 -21.39 22.76 22.46
N GLU A 313 -20.05 22.76 22.49
CA GLU A 313 -19.15 23.15 21.39
C GLU A 313 -19.24 22.27 20.13
N PHE A 314 -19.65 21.00 20.25
CA PHE A 314 -19.99 20.14 19.09
C PHE A 314 -21.41 20.38 18.58
N LEU A 315 -22.31 20.84 19.45
CA LEU A 315 -23.71 21.12 19.14
C LEU A 315 -23.92 22.55 18.63
N ARG A 316 -23.06 23.49 19.05
CA ARG A 316 -23.05 24.90 18.66
C ARG A 316 -22.26 25.04 17.37
N SER A 317 -22.98 25.05 16.26
CA SER A 317 -22.45 25.62 15.02
C SER A 317 -22.11 27.09 15.28
N ARG A 318 -20.87 27.50 15.05
CA ARG A 318 -20.47 28.91 15.19
C ARG A 318 -21.17 29.85 14.19
N ASP A 319 -21.87 29.28 13.20
CA ASP A 319 -22.86 29.93 12.35
C ASP A 319 -24.04 28.97 12.19
N GLU A 320 -25.28 29.43 12.36
CA GLU A 320 -26.52 28.63 12.26
C GLU A 320 -26.49 27.55 11.15
N LYS A 321 -26.19 26.31 11.55
CA LYS A 321 -26.51 25.01 10.93
C LYS A 321 -25.67 23.95 11.63
N SER A 322 -26.28 23.24 12.57
CA SER A 322 -25.61 22.19 13.33
C SER A 322 -24.96 21.15 12.40
N ILE A 323 -23.88 20.51 12.86
CA ILE A 323 -23.26 19.37 12.18
C ILE A 323 -24.28 18.21 12.04
N ALA A 324 -25.25 18.11 12.95
CA ALA A 324 -26.36 17.16 12.87
C ALA A 324 -27.48 17.57 11.89
N THR A 325 -27.51 18.83 11.44
CA THR A 325 -28.54 19.38 10.53
C THR A 325 -27.98 19.78 9.17
N GLN A 326 -26.66 19.70 8.96
CA GLN A 326 -26.12 19.65 7.62
C GLN A 326 -26.56 18.32 7.00
N ARG A 327 -27.71 18.36 6.30
CA ARG A 327 -27.96 17.45 5.20
C ARG A 327 -26.73 17.54 4.29
N PHE A 328 -25.78 16.63 4.47
CA PHE A 328 -24.91 16.23 3.40
C PHE A 328 -25.85 15.81 2.29
N ARG A 329 -26.13 16.72 1.35
CA ARG A 329 -26.60 16.29 0.04
C ARG A 329 -25.48 15.37 -0.41
N LEU A 330 -25.76 14.07 -0.37
CA LEU A 330 -25.13 13.09 -1.23
C LEU A 330 -25.16 13.73 -2.61
N GLY A 331 -24.06 14.38 -2.98
CA GLY A 331 -23.86 14.90 -4.30
C GLY A 331 -24.03 13.69 -5.20
N ARG A 332 -24.98 13.79 -6.13
CA ARG A 332 -25.18 12.79 -7.18
C ARG A 332 -23.81 12.30 -7.63
N ILE A 333 -23.59 11.01 -7.43
CA ILE A 333 -22.51 10.29 -8.08
C ILE A 333 -22.77 10.48 -9.58
N VAL A 334 -21.86 11.21 -10.25
CA VAL A 334 -21.76 11.25 -11.71
C VAL A 334 -20.47 10.56 -12.11
#